data_AF-H1W3E1-F1
#
_entry.id   AF-H1W3E1-F1
#
_cell.length_a   1.000
_cell.length_b   1.000
_cell.length_c   1.000
_cell.angle_alpha   90.00
_cell.angle_beta   90.00
_cell.angle_gamma   90.00
#
_symmetry.space_group_name_H-M   'P 1'
#
loop_
_entity.id
_entity.type
_entity.pdbx_description
1 polymer ?
#
loop_
_entity_poly.entity_id
_entity_poly.type
_entity_poly.pdbx_seq_one_letter_code
_entity_poly.pdbx_strand_id
1 'polypeptide(L)'
;MRVTIVWAGQTAFDGVRYASLSEALRADAEAGEREGVRFLTESRTDFGPGDWAKLLPGAAISTHAVEGEHHFSIMRGKGAEKVVEFGN
;
A
#
# COMPACT_ATOMS: atom_id res chain seq x y z
N MET A 1 -10.97 -19.59 6.22
CA MET A 1 -9.97 -18.64 6.78
C MET A 1 -10.47 -17.22 6.54
N ARG A 2 -10.30 -16.30 7.49
CA ARG A 2 -10.62 -14.88 7.31
C ARG A 2 -9.32 -14.09 7.21
N VAL A 3 -9.25 -13.17 6.26
CA VAL A 3 -8.07 -12.31 6.05
C VAL A 3 -8.55 -10.87 5.85
N THR A 4 -7.99 -9.95 6.62
CA THR A 4 -8.20 -8.52 6.39
C THR A 4 -6.95 -7.94 5.73
N ILE A 5 -7.13 -7.22 4.62
CA ILE A 5 -6.07 -6.43 4.00
C ILE A 5 -6.35 -4.95 4.29
N VAL A 6 -5.39 -4.30 4.93
CA VAL A 6 -5.47 -2.86 5.21
C VAL A 6 -4.44 -2.13 4.36
N TRP A 7 -4.93 -1.30 3.45
CA TRP A 7 -4.12 -0.49 2.55
C TRP A 7 -3.89 0.91 3.10
N ALA A 8 -2.73 1.48 2.81
CA ALA A 8 -2.51 2.91 2.93
C ALA A 8 -3.16 3.63 1.74
N GLY A 9 -4.00 4.63 2.00
CA GLY A 9 -4.73 5.35 0.96
C GLY A 9 -3.89 6.31 0.13
N GLN A 10 -2.68 6.65 0.59
CA GLN A 10 -1.79 7.61 -0.04
C GLN A 10 -0.44 7.00 -0.41
N THR A 11 0.19 7.61 -1.41
CA THR A 11 1.56 7.30 -1.84
C THR A 11 2.57 7.99 -0.93
N ALA A 12 3.73 7.37 -0.69
CA ALA A 12 4.75 7.94 0.17
C ALA A 12 5.61 8.98 -0.56
N PHE A 13 6.13 8.65 -1.73
CA PHE A 13 7.06 9.50 -2.48
C PHE A 13 6.35 10.38 -3.50
N ASP A 14 5.46 11.25 -3.03
CA ASP A 14 4.62 12.15 -3.83
C ASP A 14 5.24 13.54 -4.08
N GLY A 15 6.44 13.80 -3.56
CA GLY A 15 7.09 15.10 -3.63
C GLY A 15 6.58 16.12 -2.59
N VAL A 16 5.58 15.76 -1.78
CA VAL A 16 5.03 16.62 -0.72
C VAL A 16 5.69 16.31 0.61
N ARG A 17 5.62 15.05 1.06
CA ARG A 17 6.16 14.63 2.36
C ARG A 17 7.55 14.01 2.24
N TYR A 18 7.76 13.24 1.18
CA TYR A 18 9.05 12.72 0.80
C TYR A 18 9.32 13.12 -0.64
N ALA A 19 10.59 13.41 -0.96
CA ALA A 19 10.99 13.67 -2.32
C ALA A 19 10.59 12.49 -3.22
N SER A 20 10.16 12.78 -4.45
CA SER A 20 10.00 11.75 -5.47
C SER A 20 11.29 10.96 -5.64
N LEU A 21 11.19 9.69 -6.04
CA LEU A 21 12.38 8.92 -6.38
C LEU A 21 13.19 9.65 -7.45
N SER A 22 14.52 9.58 -7.34
CA SER A 22 15.42 10.08 -8.38
C SER A 22 15.07 9.46 -9.73
N GLU A 23 15.32 10.17 -10.84
CA GLU A 23 15.05 9.66 -12.19
C GLU A 23 15.67 8.28 -12.46
N ALA A 24 16.88 8.02 -11.94
CA ALA A 24 17.53 6.71 -12.06
C ALA A 24 16.71 5.59 -11.39
N LEU A 25 16.25 5.81 -10.15
CA LEU A 25 15.41 4.85 -9.44
C LEU A 25 14.03 4.65 -10.08
N ARG A 26 13.48 5.71 -10.69
CA ARG A 26 12.23 5.59 -11.47
C ARG A 26 12.45 4.76 -12.72
N ALA A 27 13.54 5.00 -13.46
CA ALA A 27 13.90 4.22 -14.64
C ALA A 27 14.14 2.74 -14.31
N ASP A 28 14.84 2.43 -13.21
CA ASP A 28 15.02 1.06 -12.73
C ASP A 28 13.67 0.38 -12.39
N ALA A 29 12.73 1.12 -11.78
CA ALA A 29 11.40 0.60 -11.47
C ALA A 29 10.57 0.34 -12.73
N GLU A 30 10.64 1.23 -13.73
CA GLU A 30 9.98 1.08 -15.03
C GLU A 30 10.57 -0.06 -15.86
N ALA A 31 11.88 -0.31 -15.75
CA ALA A 31 12.56 -1.45 -16.36
C ALA A 31 12.26 -2.78 -15.66
N GLY A 32 11.48 -2.78 -14.58
CA GLY A 32 11.14 -3.96 -13.79
C GLY A 32 12.25 -4.43 -12.85
N GLU A 33 13.42 -3.78 -12.85
CA GLU A 33 14.54 -4.09 -11.97
C GLU A 33 14.23 -3.75 -10.50
N ARG A 34 13.28 -2.83 -10.27
CA ARG A 34 12.81 -2.42 -8.94
C ARG A 34 11.28 -2.33 -8.84
N GLU A 35 10.55 -3.25 -9.46
CA GLU A 35 9.07 -3.23 -9.41
C GLU A 35 8.52 -3.23 -7.97
N GLY A 36 9.26 -3.85 -7.04
CA GLY A 36 8.91 -3.91 -5.62
C GLY A 36 8.78 -2.56 -4.89
N VAL A 37 9.27 -1.44 -5.46
CA VAL A 37 9.10 -0.11 -4.86
C VAL A 37 8.06 0.77 -5.57
N ARG A 38 7.51 0.33 -6.71
CA ARG A 38 6.55 1.14 -7.50
C ARG A 38 5.31 1.54 -6.71
N PHE A 39 4.85 0.67 -5.81
CA PHE A 39 3.70 0.95 -4.95
C PHE A 39 3.92 2.11 -3.96
N LEU A 40 5.17 2.53 -3.75
CA LEU A 40 5.52 3.68 -2.90
C LEU A 40 5.55 5.00 -3.68
N THR A 41 5.49 4.95 -5.01
CA THR A 41 5.63 6.12 -5.91
C THR A 41 4.40 6.43 -6.73
N GLU A 42 3.51 5.46 -6.93
CA GLU A 42 2.28 5.64 -7.70
C GLU A 42 1.06 5.57 -6.78
N SER A 43 0.08 6.45 -7.04
CA SER A 43 -1.21 6.42 -6.37
C SER A 43 -1.99 5.19 -6.78
N ARG A 44 -2.37 4.39 -5.78
CA ARG A 44 -3.24 3.24 -5.98
C ARG A 44 -4.64 3.72 -6.36
N THR A 45 -5.21 3.08 -7.38
CA THR A 45 -6.58 3.33 -7.84
C THR A 45 -7.54 2.21 -7.45
N ASP A 46 -7.00 1.03 -7.09
CA ASP A 46 -7.76 -0.13 -6.65
C ASP A 46 -7.26 -0.65 -5.29
N PHE A 47 -8.14 -0.59 -4.31
CA PHE A 47 -7.96 -1.06 -2.92
C PHE A 47 -8.69 -2.39 -2.65
N GLY A 48 -9.07 -3.11 -3.69
CA GLY A 48 -9.51 -4.49 -3.60
C GLY A 48 -8.39 -5.46 -3.19
N PRO A 49 -8.65 -6.77 -3.17
CA PRO A 49 -7.68 -7.76 -2.73
C PRO A 49 -6.54 -7.96 -3.74
N GLY A 50 -6.69 -7.54 -4.99
CA GLY A 50 -5.68 -7.73 -6.04
C GLY A 50 -5.23 -9.19 -6.15
N ASP A 51 -3.93 -9.40 -6.35
CA ASP A 51 -3.35 -10.73 -6.48
C ASP A 51 -3.34 -11.56 -5.19
N TRP A 52 -3.59 -10.95 -4.01
CA TRP A 52 -3.72 -11.69 -2.76
C TRP A 52 -4.88 -12.70 -2.81
N ALA A 53 -5.95 -12.40 -3.56
CA ALA A 53 -7.05 -13.34 -3.76
C ALA A 53 -6.62 -14.63 -4.46
N LYS A 54 -5.62 -14.56 -5.34
CA LYS A 54 -5.07 -15.73 -6.05
C LYS A 54 -4.21 -16.60 -5.12
N LEU A 55 -3.56 -15.98 -4.14
CA LEU A 55 -2.69 -16.65 -3.17
C LEU A 55 -3.46 -17.25 -1.98
N LEU A 56 -4.71 -16.83 -1.76
CA LEU A 56 -5.51 -17.21 -0.60
C LEU A 56 -6.85 -17.89 -1.02
N PRO A 57 -6.81 -19.03 -1.73
CA PRO A 57 -8.01 -19.69 -2.22
C PRO A 57 -8.92 -20.11 -1.06
N GLY A 58 -10.21 -19.77 -1.16
CA GLY A 58 -11.22 -20.08 -0.14
C GLY A 58 -11.17 -19.21 1.11
N ALA A 59 -10.33 -18.17 1.15
CA ALA A 59 -10.37 -17.17 2.21
C ALA A 59 -11.52 -16.18 1.99
N ALA A 60 -12.20 -15.80 3.06
CA ALA A 60 -13.06 -14.63 3.07
C ALA A 60 -12.17 -13.40 3.30
N ILE A 61 -11.93 -12.62 2.23
CA ILE A 61 -11.04 -11.46 2.25
C ILE A 61 -11.88 -10.18 2.37
N SER A 62 -11.62 -9.38 3.40
CA SER A 62 -12.09 -8.00 3.51
C SER A 62 -10.94 -7.04 3.20
N THR A 63 -11.26 -5.91 2.58
CA THR A 63 -10.26 -4.86 2.32
C THR A 63 -10.71 -3.52 2.88
N HIS A 64 -9.76 -2.77 3.42
CA HIS A 64 -9.95 -1.43 3.94
C HIS A 64 -8.83 -0.52 3.43
N ALA A 65 -9.13 0.76 3.23
CA ALA A 65 -8.13 1.79 2.94
C ALA A 65 -8.13 2.82 4.06
N VAL A 66 -6.93 3.16 4.56
CA VAL A 66 -6.75 4.21 5.56
C VAL A 66 -6.40 5.51 4.83
N GLU A 67 -7.42 6.34 4.62
CA GLU A 67 -7.27 7.63 3.96
C GLU A 67 -6.32 8.57 4.70
N GLY A 68 -5.58 9.37 3.95
CA GLY A 68 -4.59 10.32 4.49
C GLY A 68 -3.29 9.69 4.99
N GLU A 69 -3.22 8.36 5.10
CA GLU A 69 -2.02 7.62 5.52
C GLU A 69 -1.29 7.00 4.32
N HIS A 70 0.05 7.05 4.36
CA HIS A 70 0.94 6.38 3.40
C HIS A 70 1.59 5.14 4.04
N HIS A 71 2.36 4.38 3.24
CA HIS A 71 2.93 3.09 3.66
C HIS A 71 3.67 3.10 5.00
N PHE A 72 4.36 4.19 5.35
CA PHE A 72 5.08 4.28 6.62
C PHE A 72 4.21 4.87 7.74
N SER A 73 3.32 5.83 7.44
CA SER A 73 2.51 6.48 8.48
C SER A 73 1.36 5.59 8.97
N ILE A 74 0.89 4.66 8.15
CA ILE A 74 -0.12 3.66 8.54
C ILE A 74 0.32 2.79 9.74
N MET A 75 1.62 2.68 10.00
CA MET A 75 2.15 1.86 11.10
C MET A 75 2.44 2.65 12.39
N ARG A 76 2.00 3.90 12.50
CA ARG A 76 2.21 4.75 13.68
C ARG A 76 1.01 5.64 13.98
N GLY A 77 0.87 6.06 15.25
CA GLY A 77 -0.19 6.97 15.68
C GLY A 77 -1.58 6.54 15.20
N LYS A 78 -2.33 7.48 14.61
CA LYS A 78 -3.68 7.26 14.07
C LYS A 78 -3.75 6.15 13.01
N GLY A 79 -2.71 6.02 12.18
CA GLY A 79 -2.65 4.93 11.20
C GLY A 79 -2.67 3.56 11.87
N ALA A 80 -1.84 3.38 12.92
CA ALA A 80 -1.77 2.11 13.63
C ALA A 80 -3.08 1.79 14.37
N GLU A 81 -3.73 2.81 14.94
CA GLU A 81 -5.06 2.67 15.55
C GLU A 81 -6.08 2.12 14.54
N LYS A 82 -6.06 2.63 13.29
CA LYS A 82 -6.92 2.13 12.21
C LYS A 82 -6.61 0.71 11.77
N VAL A 83 -5.34 0.32 11.74
CA VAL A 83 -4.93 -1.07 11.45
C VAL A 83 -5.51 -2.02 12.50
N VAL A 84 -5.46 -1.65 13.79
CA VAL A 84 -6.06 -2.46 14.86
C VAL A 84 -7.58 -2.50 14.75
N GLU A 85 -8.23 -1.37 14.46
CA GLU A 85 -9.69 -1.28 14.28
C GLU A 85 -10.20 -2.23 13.20
N PHE A 86 -9.53 -2.30 12.05
CA PHE A 86 -9.93 -3.17 10.94
C PHE A 86 -9.45 -4.63 11.07
N GLY A 87 -8.37 -4.85 11.82
CA GLY A 87 -7.75 -6.17 11.98
C GLY A 87 -8.47 -7.11 12.96
N ASN A 88 -9.37 -6.59 13.79
CA ASN A 88 -10.17 -7.36 14.77
C ASN A 88 -11.51 -7.83 14.19
#